data_AF-A0A954KJY6-F1
#
_entry.id   AF-A0A954KJY6-F1
#
_cell.length_a   1.000
_cell.length_b   1.000
_cell.length_c   1.000
_cell.angle_alpha   90.00
_cell.angle_beta   90.00
_cell.angle_gamma   90.00
#
_symmetry.space_group_name_H-M   'P 1'
#
loop_
_entity.id
_entity.type
_entity.pdbx_description
1 polymer ?
#
loop_
_entity_poly.entity_id
_entity_poly.type
_entity_poly.pdbx_seq_one_letter_code
_entity_poly.pdbx_strand_id
1 'polypeptide(L)'
;MSAELSQTKPAEWLTQPTLSRVEEIIQFLSEQGTFRFPALDTGLFSAAAFEHAHGEDTGYSNVWTRDVVHIAHALWVLGQRDEAARAMLALGKFYAGSKNRFTDL
;
A
#
# COMPACT_ATOMS: atom_id res chain seq x y z
N MET A 1 19.10 18.19 4.15
CA MET A 1 18.74 17.01 4.98
C MET A 1 18.41 15.81 4.12
N SER A 2 17.44 15.87 3.19
CA SER A 2 17.08 14.74 2.30
C SER A 2 18.23 14.14 1.48
N ALA A 3 19.33 14.88 1.28
CA ALA A 3 20.54 14.41 0.58
C ALA A 3 21.36 13.35 1.35
N GLU A 4 21.25 13.30 2.68
CA GLU A 4 21.98 12.29 3.47
C GLU A 4 21.31 10.92 3.35
N LEU A 5 19.98 10.87 3.57
CA LEU A 5 19.19 9.64 3.48
C LEU A 5 19.19 9.02 2.08
N SER A 6 19.25 9.83 1.02
CA SER A 6 19.36 9.33 -0.36
C SER A 6 20.73 8.73 -0.70
N GLN A 7 21.76 9.01 0.11
CA GLN A 7 23.13 8.51 -0.08
C GLN A 7 23.49 7.36 0.87
N THR A 8 22.67 7.10 1.90
CA THR A 8 22.85 6.00 2.85
C THR A 8 21.95 4.81 2.51
N LYS A 9 22.41 3.59 2.77
CA LYS A 9 21.59 2.40 2.57
C LYS A 9 20.43 2.37 3.57
N PRO A 10 19.21 1.94 3.18
CA PRO A 10 18.07 1.87 4.10
C PRO A 10 18.33 1.09 5.40
N ALA A 11 19.15 0.04 5.33
CA ALA A 11 19.55 -0.75 6.49
C ALA A 11 20.32 0.06 7.57
N GLU A 12 20.90 1.20 7.19
CA GLU A 12 21.71 2.03 8.07
C GLU A 12 20.90 3.16 8.72
N TRP A 13 19.70 3.47 8.19
CA TRP A 13 18.89 4.63 8.59
C TRP A 13 18.51 4.63 10.09
N LEU A 14 18.36 3.45 10.69
CA LEU A 14 17.91 3.25 12.08
C LEU A 14 18.93 2.49 12.95
N THR A 15 20.22 2.53 12.60
CA THR A 15 21.28 1.88 13.39
C THR A 15 21.40 2.42 14.82
N GLN A 16 21.02 3.68 15.05
CA GLN A 16 20.84 4.28 16.38
C GLN A 16 19.52 5.07 16.40
N PRO A 17 18.39 4.41 16.74
CA PRO A 17 17.08 5.04 16.59
C PRO A 17 16.86 6.10 17.66
N THR A 18 16.51 7.31 17.20
CA THR A 18 15.96 8.39 18.04
C THR A 18 14.62 8.82 17.46
N LEU A 19 13.77 9.45 18.26
CA LEU A 19 12.48 9.96 17.77
C LEU A 19 12.67 10.91 16.59
N SER A 20 13.58 11.87 16.71
CA SER A 20 13.93 12.83 15.66
C SER A 20 14.40 12.14 14.37
N ARG A 21 15.20 11.06 14.49
CA ARG A 21 15.64 10.29 13.32
C ARG A 21 14.48 9.56 12.64
N VAL A 22 13.55 8.99 13.41
CA VAL A 22 12.35 8.35 12.85
C VAL A 22 11.47 9.38 12.13
N GLU A 23 11.26 10.55 12.73
CA GLU A 23 10.50 11.65 12.11
C GLU A 23 11.14 12.13 10.80
N GLU A 24 12.47 12.24 10.76
CA GLU A 24 13.21 12.59 9.55
C GLU A 24 13.03 11.55 8.44
N ILE A 25 13.11 10.26 8.78
CA ILE A 25 12.91 9.17 7.81
C ILE A 25 11.46 9.17 7.29
N ILE A 26 10.48 9.34 8.19
CA ILE A 26 9.06 9.43 7.80
C ILE A 26 8.85 10.61 6.86
N GLN A 27 9.42 11.78 7.17
CA GLN A 27 9.33 12.96 6.33
C GLN A 27 9.95 12.70 4.95
N PHE A 28 11.16 12.15 4.90
CA PHE A 28 11.83 11.79 3.65
C PHE A 28 10.99 10.81 2.80
N LEU A 29 10.51 9.73 3.39
CA LEU A 29 9.67 8.74 2.69
C LEU A 29 8.33 9.33 2.23
N SER A 30 7.76 10.27 3.00
CA SER A 30 6.56 11.01 2.61
C SER A 30 6.81 11.91 1.39
N GLU A 31 7.96 12.60 1.36
CA GLU A 31 8.40 13.42 0.22
C GLU A 31 8.61 12.57 -1.05
N GLN A 32 9.14 11.34 -0.89
CA GLN A 32 9.26 10.38 -1.99
C GLN A 32 7.92 9.74 -2.40
N GLY A 33 6.83 10.03 -1.70
CA GLY A 33 5.52 9.44 -1.97
C GLY A 33 5.40 7.96 -1.58
N THR A 34 6.31 7.42 -0.77
CA THR A 34 6.34 6.00 -0.38
C THR A 34 5.06 5.54 0.30
N PHE A 35 4.39 6.43 1.03
CA PHE A 35 3.13 6.12 1.72
C PHE A 35 1.87 6.40 0.88
N ARG A 36 2.03 6.70 -0.42
CA ARG A 36 0.91 6.85 -1.34
C ARG A 36 0.56 5.50 -1.94
N PHE A 37 -0.66 5.03 -1.67
CA PHE A 37 -1.22 3.83 -2.24
C PHE A 37 -2.31 4.23 -3.25
N PRO A 38 -1.99 4.38 -4.54
CA PRO A 38 -2.99 4.74 -5.53
C PRO A 38 -4.01 3.61 -5.66
N ALA A 39 -5.29 3.93 -5.44
CA ALA A 39 -6.38 3.01 -5.70
C ALA A 39 -6.60 2.88 -7.22
N LEU A 40 -6.95 1.68 -7.66
CA LEU A 40 -7.54 1.44 -8.98
C LEU A 40 -8.93 2.10 -9.04
N ASP A 41 -9.46 2.32 -10.25
CA ASP A 41 -10.81 2.90 -10.44
C ASP A 41 -11.91 2.14 -9.67
N THR A 42 -11.72 0.84 -9.51
CA THR A 42 -12.60 -0.04 -8.73
C THR A 42 -12.64 0.29 -7.24
N GLY A 43 -11.62 0.97 -6.71
CA GLY A 43 -11.36 1.18 -5.29
C GLY A 43 -10.48 0.11 -4.64
N LEU A 44 -9.97 -0.86 -5.42
CA LEU A 44 -9.01 -1.87 -4.95
C LEU A 44 -7.57 -1.37 -5.12
N PHE A 45 -6.62 -2.10 -4.52
CA PHE A 45 -5.19 -1.79 -4.58
C PHE A 45 -4.42 -2.98 -5.15
N SER A 46 -3.44 -2.71 -6.01
CA SER A 46 -2.45 -3.71 -6.38
C SER A 46 -1.50 -3.98 -5.21
N ALA A 47 -0.90 -5.16 -5.17
CA ALA A 47 0.08 -5.50 -4.14
C ALA A 47 1.37 -4.64 -4.25
N ALA A 48 1.68 -4.15 -5.45
CA ALA A 48 2.67 -3.10 -5.68
C ALA A 48 2.20 -2.16 -6.80
N ALA A 49 2.45 -0.86 -6.63
CA ALA A 49 2.25 0.14 -7.66
C ALA A 49 3.54 0.28 -8.46
N PHE A 50 3.51 -0.12 -9.73
CA PHE A 50 4.64 0.03 -10.64
C PHE A 50 4.32 1.17 -11.61
N GLU A 51 5.14 2.23 -11.63
CA GLU A 51 5.01 3.31 -12.62
C GLU A 51 5.53 2.88 -14.02
N HIS A 52 6.29 1.79 -14.10
CA HIS A 52 6.89 1.25 -15.32
C HIS A 52 6.82 -0.28 -15.31
N ALA A 53 6.87 -0.94 -16.48
CA ALA A 53 6.72 -2.39 -16.68
C ALA A 53 7.67 -3.32 -15.89
N HIS A 54 8.53 -2.79 -15.03
CA HIS A 54 9.35 -3.54 -14.09
C HIS A 54 8.51 -4.10 -12.94
N GLY A 55 7.83 -5.23 -13.19
CA GLY A 55 7.06 -5.92 -12.15
C GLY A 55 6.04 -6.94 -12.66
N GLU A 56 5.74 -6.96 -13.96
CA GLU A 56 4.72 -7.85 -14.54
C GLU A 56 4.97 -9.33 -14.23
N ASP A 57 6.23 -9.77 -14.26
CA ASP A 57 6.61 -11.18 -14.01
C ASP A 57 6.47 -11.61 -12.55
N THR A 58 6.35 -10.67 -11.61
CA THR A 58 6.27 -10.96 -10.17
C THR A 58 4.85 -11.24 -9.70
N GLY A 59 3.84 -10.87 -10.50
CA GLY A 59 2.42 -10.96 -10.14
C GLY A 59 1.95 -9.94 -9.09
N TYR A 60 2.81 -9.03 -8.61
CA TYR A 60 2.41 -8.00 -7.64
C TYR A 60 1.57 -6.86 -8.23
N SER A 61 1.38 -6.84 -9.56
CA SER A 61 0.36 -6.02 -10.20
C SER A 61 -1.07 -6.51 -9.89
N ASN A 62 -1.23 -7.74 -9.39
CA ASN A 62 -2.54 -8.27 -9.00
C ASN A 62 -3.05 -7.66 -7.70
N VAL A 63 -4.37 -7.78 -7.51
CA VAL A 63 -5.05 -7.44 -6.25
C VAL A 63 -5.08 -8.66 -5.34
N TRP A 64 -4.56 -8.53 -4.12
CA TRP A 64 -4.64 -9.56 -3.09
C TRP A 64 -5.57 -9.15 -1.96
N THR A 65 -6.49 -10.04 -1.59
CA THR A 65 -7.49 -9.82 -0.53
C THR A 65 -6.85 -9.39 0.78
N ARG A 66 -5.77 -10.06 1.18
CA ARG A 66 -5.01 -9.73 2.40
C ARG A 66 -4.54 -8.28 2.38
N ASP A 67 -3.95 -7.86 1.27
CA ASP A 67 -3.31 -6.55 1.14
C ASP A 67 -4.38 -5.45 1.13
N VAL A 68 -5.49 -5.65 0.41
CA VAL A 68 -6.64 -4.73 0.42
C VAL A 68 -7.22 -4.55 1.83
N VAL A 69 -7.37 -5.63 2.60
CA VAL A 69 -7.90 -5.56 3.97
C VAL A 69 -6.96 -4.78 4.89
N HIS A 70 -5.64 -5.01 4.80
CA HIS A 70 -4.68 -4.26 5.61
C HIS A 70 -4.60 -2.78 5.22
N ILE A 71 -4.65 -2.47 3.92
CA ILE A 71 -4.70 -1.09 3.45
C ILE A 71 -5.99 -0.41 3.93
N ALA A 72 -7.15 -1.04 3.77
CA ALA A 72 -8.42 -0.49 4.26
C ALA A 72 -8.41 -0.23 5.77
N HIS A 73 -7.83 -1.15 6.56
CA HIS A 73 -7.66 -0.94 8.00
C HIS A 73 -6.72 0.23 8.31
N ALA A 74 -5.58 0.35 7.62
CA ALA A 74 -4.66 1.46 7.80
C ALA A 74 -5.31 2.81 7.47
N LEU A 75 -6.02 2.89 6.34
CA LEU A 75 -6.81 4.06 5.93
C LEU A 75 -7.83 4.44 7.02
N TRP A 76 -8.54 3.46 7.57
CA TRP A 76 -9.51 3.69 8.65
C TRP A 76 -8.86 4.27 9.92
N VAL A 77 -7.73 3.71 10.36
CA VAL A 77 -6.98 4.18 11.54
C VAL A 77 -6.44 5.59 11.32
N LEU A 78 -6.04 5.93 10.10
CA LEU A 78 -5.58 7.26 9.71
C LEU A 78 -6.71 8.27 9.45
N GLY A 79 -7.98 7.87 9.63
CA GLY A 79 -9.14 8.74 9.46
C GLY A 79 -9.66 8.86 8.03
N GLN A 80 -9.05 8.18 7.06
CA GLN A 80 -9.46 8.10 5.65
C GLN A 80 -10.59 7.07 5.50
N ARG A 81 -11.71 7.32 6.18
CA ARG A 81 -12.79 6.34 6.35
C ARG A 81 -13.56 6.07 5.07
N ASP A 82 -13.71 7.07 4.20
CA ASP A 82 -14.44 6.92 2.94
C ASP A 82 -13.65 6.03 1.96
N GLU A 83 -12.34 6.21 1.88
CA GLU A 83 -11.44 5.36 1.10
C GLU A 83 -11.42 3.92 1.63
N ALA A 84 -11.35 3.75 2.95
CA ALA A 84 -11.44 2.44 3.59
C ALA A 84 -12.76 1.72 3.26
N ALA A 85 -13.89 2.43 3.36
CA ALA A 85 -15.20 1.90 3.04
C ALA A 85 -15.31 1.53 1.55
N ARG A 86 -14.81 2.40 0.65
CA ARG A 86 -14.78 2.14 -0.79
C ARG A 86 -14.01 0.85 -1.11
N ALA A 87 -12.86 0.64 -0.50
CA ALA A 87 -12.05 -0.56 -0.70
C ALA A 87 -12.79 -1.84 -0.26
N MET A 88 -13.40 -1.83 0.91
CA MET A 88 -14.16 -2.99 1.41
C MET A 88 -15.42 -3.28 0.59
N LEU A 89 -16.12 -2.23 0.14
CA LEU A 89 -17.27 -2.39 -0.78
C LEU A 89 -16.83 -2.95 -2.13
N ALA A 90 -15.71 -2.49 -2.68
CA ALA A 90 -15.16 -3.00 -3.92
C ALA A 90 -14.79 -4.49 -3.81
N LEU A 91 -14.16 -4.87 -2.69
CA LEU A 91 -13.82 -6.26 -2.39
C LEU A 91 -15.06 -7.14 -2.26
N GLY A 92 -16.09 -6.66 -1.57
CA GLY A 92 -17.38 -7.35 -1.46
C GLY A 92 -18.05 -7.55 -2.83
N LYS A 93 -18.04 -6.53 -3.69
CA LYS A 93 -18.55 -6.62 -5.06
C LYS A 93 -17.81 -7.67 -5.90
N PHE A 94 -16.47 -7.72 -5.80
CA PHE A 94 -15.66 -8.71 -6.51
C PHE A 94 -16.05 -10.15 -6.15
N TYR A 95 -16.19 -10.44 -4.85
CA TYR A 95 -16.57 -11.78 -4.40
C TYR A 95 -18.03 -12.12 -4.69
N ALA A 96 -18.94 -11.14 -4.60
CA ALA A 96 -20.33 -11.33 -4.99
C ALA A 96 -20.47 -11.72 -6.47
N GLY A 97 -19.73 -11.06 -7.36
CA GLY A 97 -19.69 -11.41 -8.79
C GLY A 97 -18.98 -12.73 -9.08
N SER A 98 -18.07 -13.14 -8.20
CA SER A 98 -17.30 -14.39 -8.33
C SER A 98 -17.95 -15.58 -7.63
N LYS A 99 -19.14 -15.43 -7.04
CA LYS A 99 -19.80 -16.45 -6.21
C LYS A 99 -19.87 -17.83 -6.86
N ASN A 100 -20.14 -17.89 -8.16
CA ASN A 100 -20.24 -19.14 -8.93
C ASN A 100 -18.91 -19.89 -9.06
N ARG A 101 -17.78 -19.26 -8.77
CA ARG A 101 -16.45 -19.90 -8.79
C ARG A 101 -16.15 -20.65 -7.49
N PHE A 102 -17.02 -20.49 -6.48
CA PHE A 102 -16.84 -21.03 -5.13
C PHE A 102 -17.95 -22.03 -4.76
N THR A 103 -18.81 -22.43 -5.71
CA THR A 103 -19.94 -23.34 -5.42
C THR A 103 -19.52 -24.79 -5.20
N ASP A 104 -18.32 -25.16 -5.68
CA ASP A 104 -17.82 -26.54 -5.66
C ASP A 104 -16.61 -26.71 -4.72
N LEU A 105 -16.43 -25.78 -3.77
CA LEU A 105 -15.39 -25.86 -2.74
C LEU A 105 -15.82 -26.70 -1.53
#